data_AF-A0A6B3EX70-F1
#
_entry.id   AF-A0A6B3EX70-F1
#
_cell.length_a   1.000
_cell.length_b   1.000
_cell.length_c   1.000
_cell.angle_alpha   90.00
_cell.angle_beta   90.00
_cell.angle_gamma   90.00
#
_symmetry.space_group_name_H-M   'P 1'
#
loop_
_entity.id
_entity.type
_entity.pdbx_description
1 polymer ?
#
loop_
_entity_poly.entity_id
_entity_poly.type
_entity_poly.pdbx_seq_one_letter_code
_entity_poly.pdbx_strand_id
1 'polypeptide(L)' 'MNESVRQAGDVTVEGLVAPGYEQVRDAFVGNFTRLGERGAAVAVYHDGRKVVDLWGGTRDG' A
#
# COMPACT_ATOMS: atom_id res chain seq x y z
N MET A 1 -0.15 -5.21 15.20
CA MET A 1 -0.27 -4.21 14.11
C MET A 1 1.13 -4.05 13.58
N ASN A 2 1.42 -4.47 12.35
CA ASN A 2 2.79 -4.47 11.83
C ASN A 2 2.90 -3.39 10.75
N GLU A 3 3.68 -2.36 11.02
CA GLU A 3 4.02 -1.31 10.06
C GLU A 3 4.95 -1.93 9.02
N SER A 4 4.53 -1.96 7.75
CA SER A 4 5.29 -2.62 6.69
C SER A 4 5.76 -1.59 5.67
N VAL A 5 6.98 -1.08 5.85
CA VAL A 5 7.63 -0.26 4.82
C VAL A 5 8.19 -1.20 3.74
N ARG A 6 7.78 -1.01 2.49
CA ARG A 6 8.39 -1.68 1.33
C ARG A 6 8.70 -0.66 0.23
N GLN A 7 9.88 -0.80 -0.37
CA GLN A 7 10.29 -0.03 -1.54
C GLN A 7 9.80 -0.68 -2.83
N ALA A 8 9.22 0.13 -3.71
CA ALA A 8 8.67 -0.25 -5.00
C ALA A 8 9.30 0.66 -6.09
N GLY A 9 10.56 0.39 -6.47
CA GLY A 9 11.36 1.38 -7.20
C GLY A 9 11.72 2.57 -6.31
N ASP A 10 11.59 3.80 -6.80
CA ASP A 10 11.83 5.03 -6.02
C ASP A 10 10.67 5.41 -5.08
N VAL A 11 9.56 4.66 -5.11
CA VAL A 11 8.38 4.95 -4.29
C VAL A 11 8.41 4.13 -2.99
N THR A 12 8.35 4.85 -1.86
CA THR A 12 8.13 4.27 -0.54
C THR A 12 6.64 4.03 -0.33
N VAL A 13 6.26 2.78 -0.08
CA VAL A 13 4.92 2.40 0.38
C VAL A 13 4.92 2.27 1.90
N GLU A 14 3.96 2.93 2.53
CA GLU A 14 3.78 3.00 3.97
C GLU A 14 2.38 2.58 4.39
N GLY A 15 2.24 2.22 5.66
CA GLY A 15 0.96 1.94 6.30
C GLY A 15 0.84 0.55 6.91
N LEU A 16 -0.41 0.15 7.12
CA LEU A 16 -0.81 -1.04 7.87
C LEU A 16 -1.39 -2.10 6.95
N VAL A 17 -0.97 -3.34 7.18
CA VAL A 17 -1.63 -4.55 6.65
C VAL A 17 -1.79 -5.54 7.80
N ALA A 18 -3.01 -5.97 8.06
CA ALA A 18 -3.31 -7.04 9.01
C ALA A 18 -2.80 -8.40 8.46
N PRO A 19 -2.39 -9.34 9.34
CA PRO A 19 -2.01 -10.68 8.90
C PRO A 19 -3.07 -11.35 8.03
N GLY A 20 -2.66 -11.95 6.92
CA GLY A 20 -3.55 -12.57 5.93
C GLY A 20 -3.97 -11.65 4.78
N TYR A 21 -3.61 -10.37 4.82
CA TYR A 21 -3.90 -9.39 3.75
C TYR A 21 -2.65 -8.91 3.00
N GLU A 22 -1.52 -9.61 3.15
CA GLU A 22 -0.23 -9.25 2.55
C GLU A 22 -0.29 -9.14 1.02
N GLN A 23 -1.14 -9.93 0.36
CA GLN A 23 -1.34 -9.86 -1.09
C GLN A 23 -1.89 -8.51 -1.55
N VAL A 24 -2.65 -7.81 -0.71
CA VAL A 24 -3.14 -6.45 -1.04
C VAL A 24 -1.95 -5.49 -1.11
N ARG A 25 -0.99 -5.61 -0.19
CA ARG A 25 0.26 -4.83 -0.23
C ARG A 25 1.07 -5.15 -1.47
N ASP A 26 1.21 -6.42 -1.81
CA ASP A 26 1.99 -6.84 -2.98
C ASP A 26 1.36 -6.35 -4.29
N ALA A 27 0.03 -6.36 -4.39
CA ALA A 27 -0.71 -5.77 -5.51
C ALA A 27 -0.52 -4.24 -5.56
N PHE A 28 -0.64 -3.56 -4.43
CA PHE A 28 -0.46 -2.11 -4.33
C PHE A 28 0.96 -1.67 -4.74
N VAL A 29 2.00 -2.38 -4.28
CA VAL A 29 3.39 -2.21 -4.74
C VAL A 29 3.53 -2.47 -6.25
N GLY A 30 2.76 -3.42 -6.78
CA GLY A 30 2.66 -3.71 -8.21
C GLY A 30 2.17 -2.53 -9.05
N ASN A 31 1.31 -1.67 -8.51
CA ASN A 31 0.82 -0.50 -9.24
C ASN A 31 1.95 0.48 -9.59
N PHE A 32 2.86 0.75 -8.64
CA PHE A 32 3.99 1.64 -8.88
C PHE A 32 5.02 1.03 -9.82
N THR A 33 5.34 -0.25 -9.64
CA THR A 33 6.41 -0.92 -10.40
C THR A 33 6.00 -1.35 -11.81
N ARG A 34 4.72 -1.66 -12.03
CA ARG A 34 4.23 -2.22 -13.31
C ARG A 34 3.29 -1.28 -14.05
N LEU A 35 2.52 -0.47 -13.34
CA LEU A 35 1.50 0.40 -13.93
C LEU A 35 1.92 1.87 -13.98
N GLY A 36 3.06 2.22 -13.36
CA GLY A 36 3.62 3.57 -13.41
C GLY A 36 2.85 4.60 -12.57
N GLU A 37 2.18 4.17 -11.50
CA GLU A 37 1.53 5.11 -10.59
C GLU A 37 2.56 6.05 -9.93
N ARG A 38 2.21 7.34 -9.81
CA ARG A 38 3.04 8.36 -9.14
C ARG A 38 2.71 8.50 -7.66
N GLY A 39 1.45 8.25 -7.31
CA GLY A 39 0.92 8.32 -5.96
C GLY A 39 -0.42 7.62 -5.88
N ALA A 40 -0.63 6.86 -4.81
CA ALA A 40 -1.88 6.17 -4.53
C ALA A 40 -2.07 5.94 -3.04
N ALA A 41 -3.31 5.64 -2.66
CA ALA A 41 -3.66 5.18 -1.32
C ALA A 41 -4.86 4.23 -1.39
N VAL A 42 -4.93 3.27 -0.48
CA VAL A 42 -6.03 2.30 -0.37
C VAL A 42 -6.33 1.96 1.08
N ALA A 43 -7.61 1.93 1.43
CA ALA A 43 -8.10 1.45 2.72
C ALA A 43 -9.13 0.33 2.51
N VAL A 44 -8.97 -0.77 3.24
CA VAL A 44 -9.87 -1.93 3.18
C VAL A 44 -10.42 -2.23 4.57
N TYR A 45 -11.73 -2.42 4.63
CA TYR A 45 -12.46 -2.83 5.82
C TYR A 45 -13.06 -4.21 5.63
N HIS A 46 -12.86 -5.10 6.60
CA HIS A 46 -13.52 -6.42 6.68
C HIS A 46 -14.20 -6.50 8.05
N ASP A 47 -15.50 -6.80 8.06
CA ASP A 47 -16.33 -6.87 9.29
C ASP A 47 -16.24 -5.58 10.12
N GLY A 48 -16.25 -4.44 9.44
CA GLY A 48 -16.15 -3.12 10.07
C GLY A 48 -14.77 -2.78 10.64
N ARG A 49 -13.77 -3.66 10.52
CA ARG A 49 -12.39 -3.43 10.98
C ARG A 49 -11.49 -3.04 9.82
N LYS A 50 -10.70 -1.98 9.99
CA LYS A 50 -9.67 -1.58 9.03
C LYS A 50 -8.54 -2.61 9.03
N VAL A 51 -8.44 -3.37 7.95
CA VAL A 51 -7.45 -4.45 7.80
C VAL A 51 -6.30 -4.05 6.88
N VAL A 52 -6.51 -3.07 6.00
CA VAL A 52 -5.46 -2.46 5.18
C VAL A 52 -5.65 -0.94 5.19
N ASP A 53 -4.54 -0.22 5.30
CA ASP A 53 -4.47 1.23 5.13
C ASP A 53 -3.07 1.55 4.60
N LEU A 54 -2.93 1.72 3.29
CA LEU A 54 -1.67 1.89 2.60
C LEU A 54 -1.66 3.19 1.82
N TRP A 55 -0.50 3.84 1.75
CA TRP A 55 -0.26 5.00 0.91
C TRP A 55 1.18 5.00 0.41
N GLY A 56 1.43 5.71 -0.69
CA GLY A 56 2.78 5.86 -1.23
C GLY A 56 2.82 6.83 -2.39
N GLY A 57 4.01 7.35 -2.65
CA GLY A 57 4.29 8.29 -3.73
C GLY A 57 3.98 9.75 -3.35
N THR A 58 4.16 10.65 -4.32
CA THR A 58 3.97 12.09 -4.10
C THR A 58 2.73 12.58 -4.86
N ARG A 59 2.00 13.52 -4.25
CA ARG A 59 0.86 14.19 -4.90
C ARG A 59 1.32 15.30 -5.85
N ASP A 60 2.47 15.89 -5.54
CA ASP A 60 3.00 17.05 -6.26
C ASP A 60 4.11 16.56 -7.21
N GLY A 61 4.01 16.98 -8.47
CA GLY A 61 5.00 16.80 -9.52
C GLY A 61 5.20 18.10 -10.27
#